data_AF-A0A4S2LRY0-F1
#
_entry.id   AF-A0A4S2LRY0-F1
#
_cell.length_a   1.000
_cell.length_b   1.000
_cell.length_c   1.000
_cell.angle_alpha   90.00
_cell.angle_beta   90.00
_cell.angle_gamma   90.00
#
_symmetry.space_group_name_H-M   'P 1'
#
loop_
_entity.id
_entity.type
_entity.pdbx_description
1 polymer ?
#
loop_
_entity_poly.entity_id
_entity_poly.type
_entity_poly.pdbx_seq_one_letter_code
_entity_poly.pdbx_strand_id
1 'polypeptide(L)'
;MGGVISSDDTRDVSFLPEDIIVSPAAQERIKNASLSGEPPEPVRSSDSDLSFQLKYERELENEYNARLRVVEQRNEELFKQAAEEYTRTVERLENKYMRSTPGGCCTAAEQRVEDCYKNNPGRPLQCSQLVKEYIRCVNNFRVATARKEISSPA
;
A
#
# COMPACT_ATOMS: atom_id res chain seq x y z
N MET A 1 -20.00 -21.09 -23.12
CA MET A 1 -18.59 -20.80 -22.76
C MET A 1 -18.60 -19.99 -21.48
N GLY A 2 -18.41 -20.65 -20.34
CA GLY A 2 -18.37 -20.00 -19.03
C GLY A 2 -16.92 -19.61 -18.71
N GLY A 3 -16.66 -18.32 -18.58
CA GLY A 3 -15.39 -17.82 -18.08
C GLY A 3 -15.36 -17.94 -16.56
N VAL A 4 -14.47 -18.79 -16.05
CA VAL A 4 -14.14 -18.84 -14.62
C VAL A 4 -13.26 -17.63 -14.35
N ILE A 5 -13.78 -16.63 -13.63
CA ILE A 5 -12.98 -15.50 -13.16
C ILE A 5 -12.21 -16.03 -11.95
N SER A 6 -10.92 -16.33 -12.17
CA SER A 6 -9.99 -16.75 -11.12
C SER A 6 -9.78 -15.57 -10.18
N SER A 7 -10.20 -15.74 -8.92
CA SER A 7 -10.25 -14.68 -7.89
C SER A 7 -9.00 -14.69 -7.00
N ASP A 8 -7.82 -14.91 -7.59
CA ASP A 8 -6.56 -15.08 -6.85
C ASP A 8 -5.42 -14.23 -7.43
N ASP A 9 -5.75 -13.00 -7.84
CA ASP A 9 -4.78 -12.00 -8.24
C ASP A 9 -4.52 -11.04 -7.06
N THR A 10 -4.08 -11.59 -5.93
CA THR A 10 -3.43 -10.77 -4.91
C THR A 10 -2.13 -10.28 -5.52
N ARG A 11 -2.13 -9.03 -5.99
CA ARG A 11 -0.93 -8.37 -6.50
C ARG A 11 0.05 -8.31 -5.34
N ASP A 12 0.99 -9.25 -5.32
CA ASP A 12 1.99 -9.34 -4.27
C ASP A 12 2.87 -8.09 -4.35
N VAL A 13 2.66 -7.14 -3.43
CA VAL A 13 3.36 -5.86 -3.42
C VAL A 13 4.74 -6.12 -2.83
N SER A 14 5.70 -6.35 -3.71
CA SER A 14 7.12 -6.42 -3.36
C SER A 14 7.65 -4.99 -3.24
N PHE A 15 7.92 -4.58 -2.01
CA PHE A 15 8.58 -3.30 -1.74
C PHE A 15 10.08 -3.43 -1.97
N LEU A 16 10.63 -2.55 -2.79
CA LEU A 16 12.07 -2.34 -2.87
C LEU A 16 12.47 -1.22 -1.90
N PRO A 17 13.71 -1.22 -1.37
CA PRO A 17 14.19 -0.14 -0.51
C PRO A 17 14.06 1.26 -1.12
N GLU A 18 14.03 1.35 -2.46
CA GLU A 18 13.89 2.58 -3.22
C GLU A 18 12.47 3.17 -3.21
N ASP A 19 11.45 2.37 -2.87
CA ASP A 19 10.04 2.81 -2.83
C ASP A 19 9.70 3.61 -1.56
N ILE A 20 10.68 3.74 -0.63
CA ILE A 20 10.49 4.36 0.68
C ILE A 20 10.77 5.86 0.59
N ILE A 21 9.71 6.67 0.63
CA ILE A 21 9.83 8.12 0.79
C ILE A 21 10.13 8.44 2.26
N VAL A 22 11.40 8.69 2.57
CA VAL A 22 11.81 9.14 3.91
C VAL A 22 11.37 10.60 4.10
N SER A 23 10.56 10.86 5.14
CA SER A 23 10.09 12.22 5.42
C SER A 23 11.26 13.17 5.73
N PRO A 24 11.17 14.48 5.42
CA PRO A 24 12.24 15.44 5.71
C PRO A 24 12.66 15.45 7.19
N ALA A 25 11.70 15.28 8.10
CA ALA A 25 11.97 15.19 9.54
C ALA A 25 12.71 13.90 9.92
N ALA A 26 12.45 12.79 9.24
CA ALA A 26 13.20 11.55 9.44
C ALA A 26 14.62 11.67 8.89
N GLN A 27 14.81 12.33 7.74
CA GLN A 27 16.14 12.62 7.18
C GLN A 27 16.98 13.48 8.15
N GLU A 28 16.37 14.48 8.77
CA GLU A 28 17.05 15.35 9.73
C GLU A 28 17.47 14.59 11.00
N ARG A 29 16.61 13.68 11.50
CA ARG A 29 16.95 12.79 12.62
C ARG A 29 18.11 11.85 12.30
N ILE A 30 18.13 11.28 11.09
CA ILE A 30 19.23 10.41 10.63
C ILE A 30 20.53 11.22 10.54
N LYS A 31 20.48 12.42 9.94
CA LYS A 31 21.63 13.32 9.83
C LYS A 31 22.19 13.70 11.20
N ASN A 32 21.33 13.95 12.19
CA ASN A 32 21.74 14.27 13.55
C ASN A 32 22.27 13.06 14.31
N ALA A 33 21.75 11.85 14.06
CA ALA A 33 22.25 10.62 14.65
C ALA A 33 23.65 10.24 14.13
N SER A 34 23.98 10.59 12.88
CA SER A 34 25.34 10.42 12.35
C SER A 34 26.39 11.35 13.01
N LEU A 35 25.96 12.36 13.77
CA LEU A 35 26.86 13.30 14.46
C LEU A 35 27.15 12.90 15.92
N SER A 36 26.52 11.87 16.47
CA SER A 36 26.66 11.49 17.89
C SER A 36 27.74 10.42 18.16
N GLY A 37 28.53 10.03 17.15
CA GLY A 37 29.70 9.20 17.32
C GLY A 37 30.94 10.01 16.99
N GLU A 38 31.53 10.68 17.99
CA GLU A 38 32.80 11.35 17.81
C GLU A 38 33.87 10.29 17.48
N PRO A 39 34.56 10.38 16.33
CA PRO A 39 35.65 9.45 16.01
C PRO A 39 36.72 9.56 17.10
N PRO A 40 37.24 8.47 17.64
CA PRO A 40 38.32 8.56 18.61
C PRO A 40 39.52 9.26 17.95
N GLU A 41 39.98 10.35 18.56
CA GLU A 41 41.06 11.17 17.99
C GLU A 41 42.30 10.31 17.72
N PRO A 42 42.95 10.45 16.55
CA PRO A 42 44.16 9.71 16.25
C PRO A 42 45.30 10.18 17.16
N VAL A 43 45.69 9.34 18.11
CA VAL A 43 46.88 9.56 18.94
C VAL A 43 48.11 9.45 18.04
N ARG A 44 48.68 10.59 17.65
CA ARG A 44 49.94 10.68 16.89
C ARG A 44 51.12 10.36 17.81
N SER A 45 51.69 9.17 17.70
CA SER A 45 53.00 8.85 18.27
C SER A 45 53.97 8.35 17.21
N SER A 46 55.19 8.88 17.26
CA SER A 46 56.31 8.70 16.33
C SER A 46 56.66 7.24 16.00
N ASP A 47 56.58 6.88 14.72
CA ASP A 47 57.34 5.89 13.91
C ASP A 47 57.84 4.56 14.50
N SER A 48 57.36 4.09 15.66
CA SER A 48 57.79 2.81 16.22
C SER A 48 56.71 1.73 16.32
N ASP A 49 55.48 1.93 15.85
CA ASP A 49 54.44 0.95 16.17
C ASP A 49 53.32 0.75 15.12
N LEU A 50 53.73 0.51 13.87
CA LEU A 50 52.81 0.09 12.79
C LEU A 50 51.96 -1.11 13.20
N SER A 51 52.53 -2.02 14.01
CA SER A 51 51.81 -3.21 14.51
C SER A 51 50.69 -2.85 15.50
N PHE A 52 50.91 -1.86 16.35
CA PHE A 52 49.93 -1.35 17.30
C PHE A 52 48.85 -0.56 16.58
N GLN A 53 49.24 0.27 15.60
CA GLN A 53 48.31 1.05 14.79
C GLN A 53 47.38 0.16 13.95
N LEU A 54 47.91 -0.90 13.32
CA LEU A 54 47.09 -1.90 12.60
C LEU A 54 46.12 -2.66 13.52
N LYS A 55 46.51 -2.93 14.76
CA LYS A 55 45.61 -3.56 15.75
C LYS A 55 44.47 -2.63 16.14
N TYR A 56 44.80 -1.37 16.41
CA TYR A 56 43.82 -0.34 16.74
C TYR A 56 42.82 -0.08 15.61
N GLU A 57 43.30 0.04 14.35
CA GLU A 57 42.42 0.19 13.19
C GLU A 57 41.47 -1.00 13.03
N ARG A 58 41.95 -2.23 13.26
CA ARG A 58 41.11 -3.44 13.19
C ARG A 58 40.06 -3.49 14.30
N GLU A 59 40.43 -3.12 15.52
CA GLU A 59 39.49 -3.04 16.65
C GLU A 59 38.40 -2.01 16.36
N LEU A 60 38.79 -0.84 15.84
CA LEU A 60 37.89 0.22 15.43
C LEU A 60 36.94 -0.24 14.31
N GLU A 61 37.47 -0.89 13.27
CA GLU A 61 36.68 -1.47 12.17
C GLU A 61 35.66 -2.50 12.69
N ASN A 62 36.07 -3.37 13.61
CA ASN A 62 35.18 -4.34 14.22
C ASN A 62 34.04 -3.69 15.01
N GLU A 63 34.33 -2.63 15.77
CA GLU A 63 33.30 -1.87 16.50
C GLU A 63 32.32 -1.18 15.55
N TYR A 64 32.82 -0.52 14.50
CA TYR A 64 31.96 0.12 13.50
C TYR A 64 31.09 -0.91 12.77
N ASN A 65 31.67 -2.03 12.35
CA ASN A 65 30.93 -3.10 11.71
C ASN A 65 29.87 -3.70 12.65
N ALA A 66 30.16 -3.85 13.94
CA ALA A 66 29.20 -4.31 14.93
C ALA A 66 28.03 -3.32 15.07
N ARG A 67 28.31 -2.02 15.16
CA ARG A 67 27.27 -0.97 15.21
C ARG A 67 26.43 -0.93 13.93
N LEU A 68 27.07 -1.08 12.77
CA LEU A 68 26.39 -1.10 11.48
C LEU A 68 25.38 -2.25 11.41
N ARG A 69 25.79 -3.47 11.80
CA ARG A 69 24.90 -4.64 11.82
C ARG A 69 23.66 -4.44 12.70
N VAL A 70 23.80 -3.78 13.85
CA VAL A 70 22.66 -3.49 14.74
C VAL A 70 21.68 -2.53 14.07
N VAL A 71 22.18 -1.51 13.37
CA VAL A 71 21.34 -0.56 12.63
C VAL A 71 20.65 -1.24 11.45
N GLU A 72 21.37 -2.07 10.69
CA GLU A 72 20.83 -2.84 9.58
C GLU A 72 19.69 -3.75 10.04
N GLN A 73 19.90 -4.54 11.10
CA GLN A 73 18.86 -5.41 11.67
C GLN A 73 17.62 -4.61 12.10
N ARG A 74 17.81 -3.48 12.80
CA ARG A 74 16.69 -2.62 13.21
C ARG A 74 15.92 -2.06 12.01
N ASN A 75 16.62 -1.69 10.95
CA ASN A 75 15.98 -1.16 9.74
C ASN A 75 15.20 -2.26 9.00
N GLU A 76 15.72 -3.49 8.92
CA GLU A 76 15.01 -4.64 8.36
C GLU A 76 13.70 -4.93 9.12
N GLU A 77 13.74 -4.89 10.45
CA GLU A 77 12.55 -5.07 11.29
C GLU A 77 11.50 -3.99 11.06
N LEU A 78 11.92 -2.72 11.01
CA LEU A 78 11.04 -1.58 10.73
C LEU A 78 10.42 -1.68 9.33
N PHE A 79 11.22 -2.09 8.34
CA PHE A 79 10.75 -2.29 6.98
C PHE A 79 9.67 -3.36 6.92
N LYS A 80 9.89 -4.50 7.58
CA LYS A 80 8.91 -5.57 7.65
C LYS A 80 7.60 -5.11 8.30
N GLN A 81 7.67 -4.38 9.41
CA GLN A 81 6.50 -3.84 10.10
C GLN A 81 5.73 -2.86 9.20
N ALA A 82 6.43 -1.96 8.51
CA ALA A 82 5.82 -1.00 7.61
C ALA A 82 5.13 -1.68 6.42
N ALA A 83 5.77 -2.70 5.82
CA ALA A 83 5.18 -3.48 4.73
C ALA A 83 3.90 -4.20 5.19
N GLU A 84 3.92 -4.82 6.37
CA GLU A 84 2.73 -5.47 6.95
C GLU A 84 1.59 -4.48 7.22
N GLU A 85 1.90 -3.29 7.76
CA GLU A 85 0.91 -2.26 8.03
C GLU A 85 0.29 -1.69 6.74
N TYR A 86 1.11 -1.49 5.72
CA TYR A 86 0.64 -1.06 4.41
C TYR A 86 -0.32 -2.08 3.81
N THR A 87 0.08 -3.36 3.74
CA THR A 87 -0.76 -4.43 3.18
C THR A 87 -2.10 -4.51 3.91
N ARG A 88 -2.09 -4.51 5.24
CA ARG A 88 -3.33 -4.49 6.05
C ARG A 88 -4.18 -3.25 5.75
N THR A 89 -3.55 -2.09 5.56
CA THR A 89 -4.25 -0.85 5.26
C THR A 89 -4.89 -0.90 3.88
N VAL A 90 -4.17 -1.37 2.86
CA VAL A 90 -4.68 -1.55 1.51
C VAL A 90 -5.84 -2.53 1.51
N GLU A 91 -5.70 -3.72 2.10
CA GLU A 91 -6.78 -4.70 2.21
C GLU A 91 -8.02 -4.11 2.88
N ARG A 92 -7.84 -3.34 3.97
CA ARG A 92 -8.96 -2.67 4.65
C ARG A 92 -9.66 -1.66 3.74
N LEU A 93 -8.89 -0.88 2.97
CA LEU A 93 -9.43 0.11 2.04
C LEU A 93 -10.13 -0.56 0.85
N GLU A 94 -9.54 -1.60 0.29
CA GLU A 94 -10.15 -2.40 -0.76
C GLU A 94 -11.45 -3.04 -0.28
N ASN A 95 -11.47 -3.62 0.92
CA ASN A 95 -12.67 -4.19 1.52
C ASN A 95 -13.77 -3.15 1.74
N LYS A 96 -13.40 -1.92 2.15
CA LYS A 96 -14.34 -0.85 2.46
C LYS A 96 -14.89 -0.16 1.21
N TYR A 97 -14.05 0.03 0.18
CA TYR A 97 -14.36 0.91 -0.95
C TYR A 97 -14.31 0.21 -2.31
N MET A 98 -13.49 -0.83 -2.49
CA MET A 98 -13.31 -1.51 -3.78
C MET A 98 -14.05 -2.83 -3.93
N ARG A 99 -14.46 -3.48 -2.83
CA ARG A 99 -15.44 -4.58 -2.88
C ARG A 99 -16.80 -4.00 -3.28
N SER A 100 -16.90 -3.67 -4.55
CA SER A 100 -18.15 -3.48 -5.26
C SER A 100 -18.99 -4.70 -4.96
N THR A 101 -20.20 -4.49 -4.45
CA THR A 101 -21.16 -5.58 -4.24
C THR A 101 -21.16 -6.48 -5.47
N PRO A 102 -21.16 -7.83 -5.33
CA PRO A 102 -21.02 -8.76 -6.46
C PRO A 102 -22.05 -8.60 -7.59
N GLY A 103 -23.05 -7.73 -7.43
CA GLY A 103 -23.73 -7.06 -8.52
C GLY A 103 -23.50 -5.55 -8.38
N GLY A 104 -22.97 -4.91 -9.42
CA GLY A 104 -22.99 -3.46 -9.53
C GLY A 104 -24.39 -2.87 -9.31
N CYS A 105 -24.48 -1.54 -9.27
CA CYS A 105 -25.76 -0.84 -9.08
C CYS A 105 -26.83 -1.38 -10.05
N CYS A 106 -27.86 -2.02 -9.51
CA CYS A 106 -29.05 -2.47 -10.25
C CYS A 106 -28.84 -3.58 -11.30
N THR A 107 -27.81 -4.44 -11.17
CA THR A 107 -27.51 -5.52 -12.13
C THR A 107 -28.70 -6.43 -12.46
N ALA A 108 -29.51 -6.79 -11.46
CA ALA A 108 -30.69 -7.63 -11.69
C ALA A 108 -31.77 -6.93 -12.54
N ALA A 109 -31.89 -5.60 -12.46
CA ALA A 109 -32.82 -4.84 -13.30
C ALA A 109 -32.23 -4.61 -14.70
N GLU A 110 -30.92 -4.42 -14.79
CA GLU A 110 -30.16 -4.30 -16.05
C GLU A 110 -30.31 -5.55 -16.91
N GLN A 111 -30.07 -6.74 -16.34
CA GLN A 111 -30.22 -8.02 -17.04
C GLN A 111 -31.63 -8.19 -17.62
N ARG A 112 -32.67 -7.86 -16.84
CA ARG A 112 -34.06 -7.95 -17.34
C ARG A 112 -34.32 -7.03 -18.53
N VAL A 113 -33.74 -5.83 -18.53
CA VAL A 113 -33.86 -4.89 -19.66
C VAL A 113 -33.15 -5.44 -20.89
N GLU A 114 -31.93 -5.94 -20.74
CA GLU A 114 -31.18 -6.56 -21.85
C GLU A 114 -31.92 -7.74 -22.46
N ASP A 115 -32.42 -8.66 -21.62
CA ASP A 115 -33.12 -9.85 -22.06
C ASP A 115 -34.40 -9.47 -22.81
N CYS A 116 -35.10 -8.43 -22.37
CA CYS A 116 -36.28 -7.93 -23.08
C CYS A 116 -35.93 -7.39 -24.47
N TYR A 117 -34.85 -6.63 -24.61
CA TYR A 117 -34.42 -6.13 -25.92
C TYR A 117 -33.96 -7.26 -26.85
N LYS A 118 -33.26 -8.27 -26.33
CA LYS A 118 -32.86 -9.47 -27.08
C LYS A 118 -34.09 -10.24 -27.58
N ASN A 119 -35.14 -10.34 -26.77
CA ASN A 119 -36.37 -11.06 -27.11
C ASN A 119 -37.33 -10.27 -28.01
N ASN A 120 -37.21 -8.93 -28.08
CA ASN A 120 -38.12 -8.06 -28.84
C ASN A 120 -37.37 -7.16 -29.84
N PRO A 121 -36.66 -7.75 -30.83
CA PRO A 121 -35.94 -6.98 -31.83
C PRO A 121 -36.89 -6.07 -32.62
N GLY A 122 -36.51 -4.79 -32.78
CA GLY A 122 -37.31 -3.78 -33.49
C GLY A 122 -38.56 -3.28 -32.75
N ARG A 123 -38.85 -3.77 -31.53
CA ARG A 123 -40.00 -3.32 -30.70
C ARG A 123 -39.56 -2.86 -29.30
N PRO A 124 -38.62 -1.89 -29.18
CA PRO A 124 -38.04 -1.51 -27.88
C PRO A 124 -39.05 -0.92 -26.88
N LEU A 125 -40.17 -0.38 -27.37
CA LEU A 125 -41.22 0.22 -26.51
C LEU A 125 -41.92 -0.82 -25.62
N GLN A 126 -41.92 -2.11 -25.99
CA GLN A 126 -42.47 -3.18 -25.15
C GLN A 126 -41.65 -3.38 -23.86
N CYS A 127 -40.38 -2.99 -23.87
CA CYS A 127 -39.49 -3.08 -22.71
C CYS A 127 -39.55 -1.83 -21.80
N SER A 128 -40.38 -0.83 -22.14
CA SER A 128 -40.43 0.45 -21.42
C SER A 128 -40.71 0.32 -19.92
N GLN A 129 -41.48 -0.69 -19.50
CA GLN A 129 -41.78 -0.92 -18.09
C GLN A 129 -40.54 -1.42 -17.32
N LEU A 130 -39.76 -2.32 -17.91
CA LEU A 130 -38.51 -2.80 -17.32
C LEU A 130 -37.46 -1.69 -17.23
N VAL A 131 -37.40 -0.83 -18.25
CA VAL A 131 -36.53 0.35 -18.25
C VAL A 131 -36.90 1.33 -17.13
N LYS A 132 -38.19 1.56 -16.87
CA LYS A 132 -38.64 2.40 -15.74
C LYS A 132 -38.19 1.83 -14.40
N GLU A 133 -38.24 0.51 -14.22
CA GLU A 133 -37.74 -0.13 -13.00
C GLU A 133 -36.24 0.05 -12.81
N TYR A 134 -35.47 -0.14 -13.88
CA TYR A 134 -34.02 0.09 -13.88
C TYR A 134 -33.69 1.53 -13.51
N ILE A 135 -34.33 2.52 -14.16
CA ILE A 135 -34.14 3.95 -13.87
C ILE A 135 -34.48 4.26 -12.41
N ARG A 136 -35.58 3.72 -11.88
CA ARG A 136 -35.97 3.91 -10.47
C ARG A 136 -34.88 3.37 -9.52
N CYS A 137 -34.34 2.20 -9.82
CA CYS A 137 -33.25 1.62 -9.05
C CYS A 137 -32.00 2.51 -9.06
N VAL A 138 -31.58 2.99 -10.24
CA VAL A 138 -30.42 3.88 -10.39
C VAL A 138 -30.63 5.19 -9.64
N ASN A 139 -31.82 5.80 -9.75
CA ASN A 139 -32.13 7.03 -9.03
C ASN A 139 -32.09 6.84 -7.51
N ASN A 140 -32.66 5.74 -7.01
CA ASN A 140 -32.60 5.42 -5.58
C ASN A 140 -31.16 5.20 -5.11
N PHE A 141 -30.34 4.51 -5.91
CA PHE A 141 -28.93 4.31 -5.60
C PHE A 141 -28.17 5.64 -5.54
N ARG A 142 -28.36 6.53 -6.53
CA ARG A 142 -27.75 7.88 -6.55
C ARG A 142 -28.11 8.71 -5.32
N VAL A 143 -29.38 8.67 -4.89
CA VAL A 143 -29.83 9.40 -3.70
C VAL A 143 -29.25 8.77 -2.43
N ALA A 144 -29.18 7.44 -2.36
CA ALA A 144 -28.61 6.74 -1.21
C ALA A 144 -27.11 6.99 -1.05
N THR A 145 -26.35 6.96 -2.15
CA THR A 145 -24.90 7.27 -2.13
C THR A 145 -24.65 8.72 -1.74
N ALA A 146 -25.39 9.68 -2.31
CA ALA A 146 -25.27 11.09 -1.96
C ALA A 146 -25.57 11.37 -0.48
N ARG A 147 -26.51 10.63 0.13
CA ARG A 147 -26.82 10.77 1.58
C ARG A 147 -25.72 10.18 2.48
N LYS A 148 -25.07 9.10 2.04
CA LYS A 148 -24.05 8.40 2.82
C LYS A 148 -22.78 9.25 3.01
N GLU A 149 -22.43 10.06 2.01
CA GLU A 149 -21.32 11.04 2.08
C GLU A 149 -21.57 12.15 3.11
N ILE A 150 -22.84 12.52 3.33
CA ILE A 150 -23.22 13.59 4.28
C ILE A 150 -23.23 13.07 5.73
N SER A 151 -23.39 11.75 5.93
CA SER A 151 -23.57 11.13 7.26
C SER A 151 -22.31 10.46 7.83
N SER A 152 -21.20 10.40 7.09
CA SER A 152 -19.93 9.84 7.59
C SER A 152 -19.08 10.96 8.19
N PRO A 153 -18.98 11.12 9.52
CA PRO A 153 -18.03 12.07 10.09
C PRO A 153 -16.61 11.58 9.75
N ALA A 154 -15.75 12.55 9.40
CA ALA A 154 -14.33 12.36 9.19
C ALA A 154 -13.63 11.83 10.46
#